data_AF-A0A4Q5T1W6-F1
#
_entry.id   AF-A0A4Q5T1W6-F1
#
_cell.length_a   1.000
_cell.length_b   1.000
_cell.length_c   1.000
_cell.angle_alpha   90.00
_cell.angle_beta   90.00
_cell.angle_gamma   90.00
#
_symmetry.space_group_name_H-M   'P 1'
#
loop_
_entity.id
_entity.type
_entity.pdbx_description
1 polymer ?
#
loop_
_entity_poly.entity_id
_entity_poly.type
_entity_poly.pdbx_seq_one_letter_code
_entity_poly.pdbx_strand_id
1 'polypeptide(L)'
;NPEELARAKEHQLERVISIFPWIAIIDKFQHWVYEHPVHTHEERTQAWKAVLNEFKDDVVNYEGLDAFRSNAWQRQLHLFEVPFYYIEYGIAQLGAIGMWKQYKDNPQKALDNYCAALSLGGTKTLPELYKAAGLEFDFSPEKIKGLMEFVKARMDEG
;
A
#
# COMPACT_ATOMS: atom_id res chain seq x y z
N ASN A 1 -0.71 -25.19 15.76
CA ASN A 1 -1.64 -24.99 16.90
C ASN A 1 -2.74 -24.00 16.48
N PRO A 2 -4.04 -24.19 16.81
CA PRO A 2 -5.11 -23.21 16.52
C PRO A 2 -4.82 -21.77 16.94
N GLU A 3 -4.17 -21.54 18.09
CA GLU A 3 -3.77 -20.19 18.54
C GLU A 3 -2.68 -19.57 17.66
N GLU A 4 -1.73 -20.38 17.18
CA GLU A 4 -0.71 -19.92 16.24
C GLU A 4 -1.31 -19.54 14.89
N LEU A 5 -2.35 -20.27 14.44
CA LEU A 5 -3.06 -19.98 13.20
C LEU A 5 -3.84 -18.67 13.30
N ALA A 6 -4.51 -18.41 14.43
CA ALA A 6 -5.24 -17.16 14.67
C ALA A 6 -4.28 -15.96 14.65
N ARG A 7 -3.21 -16.00 15.46
CA ARG A 7 -2.17 -14.97 15.51
C ARG A 7 -1.50 -14.72 14.15
N ALA A 8 -1.22 -15.79 13.40
CA ALA A 8 -0.63 -15.67 12.06
C ALA A 8 -1.58 -14.96 11.07
N LYS A 9 -2.89 -15.21 11.15
CA LYS A 9 -3.89 -14.52 10.31
C LYS A 9 -3.98 -13.03 10.67
N GLU A 10 -4.06 -12.73 11.96
CA GLU A 10 -4.11 -11.34 12.46
C GLU A 10 -2.90 -10.54 11.98
N HIS A 11 -1.68 -11.05 12.21
CA HIS A 11 -0.45 -10.39 11.74
C HIS A 11 -0.42 -10.18 10.22
N GLN A 12 -0.97 -11.11 9.42
CA GLN A 12 -1.03 -10.94 7.96
C GLN A 12 -1.99 -9.82 7.56
N LEU A 13 -3.15 -9.73 8.20
CA LEU A 13 -4.13 -8.68 7.92
C LEU A 13 -3.66 -7.31 8.40
N GLU A 14 -2.99 -7.24 9.55
CA GLU A 14 -2.36 -6.02 10.04
C GLU A 14 -1.27 -5.52 9.07
N ARG A 15 -0.46 -6.44 8.52
CA ARG A 15 0.56 -6.11 7.50
C ARG A 15 -0.05 -5.56 6.21
N VAL A 16 -1.21 -6.05 5.81
CA VAL A 16 -1.95 -5.55 4.64
C VAL A 16 -2.34 -4.07 4.82
N ILE A 17 -2.69 -3.66 6.04
CA ILE A 17 -3.10 -2.27 6.32
C ILE A 17 -1.87 -1.37 6.55
N SER A 18 -0.93 -1.82 7.37
CA SER A 18 0.24 -1.02 7.81
C SER A 18 1.22 -0.68 6.69
N ILE A 19 1.15 -1.35 5.53
CA ILE A 19 2.01 -1.02 4.38
C ILE A 19 1.58 0.27 3.67
N PHE A 20 0.30 0.65 3.70
CA PHE A 20 -0.21 1.80 2.95
C PHE A 20 0.43 3.14 3.35
N PRO A 21 0.58 3.48 4.64
CA PRO A 21 1.28 4.70 5.03
C PRO A 21 2.71 4.75 4.50
N TRP A 22 3.45 3.64 4.55
CA TRP A 22 4.83 3.60 4.05
C TRP A 22 4.90 3.82 2.53
N ILE A 23 3.97 3.23 1.77
CA ILE A 23 3.86 3.45 0.32
C ILE A 23 3.61 4.93 0.03
N ALA A 24 2.64 5.55 0.71
CA ALA A 24 2.32 6.97 0.53
C ALA A 24 3.48 7.90 0.92
N ILE A 25 4.20 7.59 2.00
CA ILE A 25 5.41 8.32 2.41
C ILE A 25 6.48 8.27 1.32
N ILE A 26 6.80 7.08 0.80
CA ILE A 26 7.84 6.90 -0.22
C ILE A 26 7.46 7.61 -1.52
N ASP A 27 6.22 7.42 -1.98
CA ASP A 27 5.72 8.03 -3.21
C ASP A 27 5.72 9.57 -3.13
N LYS A 28 5.17 10.13 -2.05
CA LYS A 28 5.14 11.58 -1.82
C LYS A 28 6.55 12.18 -1.72
N PHE A 29 7.47 11.49 -1.05
CA PHE A 29 8.86 11.92 -1.00
C PHE A 29 9.52 11.89 -2.38
N GLN A 30 9.24 10.87 -3.18
CA GLN A 30 9.78 10.76 -4.53
C GLN A 30 9.26 11.86 -5.45
N HIS A 31 7.96 12.19 -5.39
CA HIS A 31 7.40 13.35 -6.07
C HIS A 31 8.17 14.64 -5.73
N TRP A 32 8.39 14.92 -4.44
CA TRP A 32 9.14 16.09 -4.02
C TRP A 32 10.56 16.13 -4.61
N VAL A 33 11.27 14.99 -4.61
CA VAL A 33 12.64 14.88 -5.17
C VAL A 33 12.68 15.27 -6.64
N TYR A 34 11.71 14.83 -7.44
CA TYR A 34 11.66 15.10 -8.89
C TYR A 34 11.11 16.47 -9.22
N GLU A 35 10.25 17.05 -8.38
CA GLU A 35 9.76 18.44 -8.51
C GLU A 35 10.83 19.48 -8.13
N HIS A 36 11.86 19.08 -7.37
CA HIS A 36 12.94 19.96 -6.91
C HIS A 36 14.32 19.47 -7.37
N PRO A 37 14.64 19.35 -8.68
CA PRO A 37 15.80 18.62 -9.17
C PRO A 37 17.19 19.17 -8.73
N VAL A 38 17.24 20.40 -8.22
CA VAL A 38 18.47 21.08 -7.78
C VAL A 38 18.62 21.17 -6.25
N HIS A 39 17.82 20.40 -5.51
CA HIS A 39 17.89 20.39 -4.04
C HIS A 39 19.25 19.94 -3.50
N THR A 40 19.60 20.48 -2.34
CA THR A 40 20.75 20.07 -1.52
C THR A 40 20.43 18.83 -0.69
N HIS A 41 21.45 18.19 -0.13
CA HIS A 41 21.25 17.07 0.81
C HIS A 41 20.47 17.48 2.07
N GLU A 42 20.67 18.72 2.54
CA GLU A 42 19.94 19.23 3.69
C GLU A 42 18.46 19.41 3.37
N GLU A 43 18.13 20.06 2.24
CA GLU A 43 16.74 20.22 1.79
C GLU A 43 16.04 18.88 1.58
N ARG A 44 16.74 17.88 0.99
CA ARG A 44 16.20 16.52 0.85
C ARG A 44 15.89 15.89 2.20
N THR A 45 16.78 16.05 3.18
CA THR A 45 16.59 15.51 4.53
C THR A 45 15.41 16.18 5.23
N GLN A 46 15.26 17.50 5.09
CA GLN A 46 14.13 18.24 5.65
C GLN A 46 12.81 17.85 4.99
N ALA A 47 12.78 17.70 3.66
CA ALA A 47 11.60 17.23 2.94
C ALA A 47 11.18 15.82 3.39
N TRP A 48 12.12 14.90 3.53
CA TRP A 48 11.84 13.56 4.06
C TRP A 48 11.26 13.62 5.49
N LYS A 49 11.87 14.40 6.38
CA LYS A 49 11.36 14.59 7.75
C LYS A 49 9.97 15.20 7.77
N ALA A 50 9.71 16.19 6.91
CA ALA A 50 8.39 16.81 6.78
C ALA A 50 7.34 15.78 6.37
N VAL A 51 7.60 14.98 5.32
CA VAL A 51 6.71 13.90 4.90
C VAL A 51 6.50 12.89 6.02
N LEU A 52 7.55 12.40 6.69
CA LEU A 52 7.40 11.47 7.82
C LEU A 52 6.51 12.03 8.94
N ASN A 53 6.60 13.33 9.20
CA ASN A 53 5.82 13.98 10.26
C ASN A 53 4.34 14.13 9.92
N GLU A 54 3.95 14.08 8.65
CA GLU A 54 2.53 14.07 8.26
C GLU A 54 1.85 12.72 8.55
N PHE A 55 2.62 11.63 8.57
CA PHE A 55 2.14 10.27 8.78
C PHE A 55 2.47 9.72 10.18
N LYS A 56 3.04 10.54 11.07
CA LYS A 56 3.30 10.13 12.44
C LYS A 56 1.99 10.07 13.24
N ASP A 57 1.94 9.17 14.21
CA ASP A 57 0.98 9.23 15.29
C ASP A 57 1.60 9.90 16.53
N ASP A 58 0.75 10.30 17.48
CA ASP A 58 1.18 10.89 18.77
C ASP A 58 1.44 9.83 19.85
N VAL A 59 1.35 8.54 19.51
CA VAL A 59 1.48 7.42 20.45
C VAL A 59 2.93 6.92 20.51
N VAL A 60 3.65 6.94 19.39
CA VAL A 60 5.02 6.43 19.30
C VAL A 60 6.04 7.53 19.60
N ASN A 61 6.80 7.37 20.69
CA ASN A 61 7.94 8.23 20.99
C ASN A 61 9.16 7.84 20.15
N TYR A 62 9.73 8.83 19.43
CA TYR A 62 10.93 8.66 18.60
C TYR A 62 12.17 9.38 19.17
N GLU A 63 12.12 9.83 20.41
CA GLU A 63 13.25 10.49 21.08
C GLU A 63 14.54 9.65 20.98
N GLY A 64 15.63 10.30 20.56
CA GLY A 64 16.93 9.66 20.34
C GLY A 64 17.07 8.88 19.03
N LEU A 65 16.02 8.78 18.20
CA LEU A 65 16.05 8.03 16.94
C LEU A 65 16.12 8.91 15.68
N ASP A 66 16.30 10.22 15.83
CA ASP A 66 16.25 11.19 14.73
C ASP A 66 17.20 10.86 13.58
N ALA A 67 18.43 10.46 13.89
CA ALA A 67 19.45 10.13 12.90
C ALA A 67 19.07 8.91 12.04
N PHE A 68 18.40 7.93 12.63
CA PHE A 68 17.92 6.74 11.90
C PHE A 68 16.68 7.08 11.08
N ARG A 69 15.75 7.84 11.67
CA ARG A 69 14.51 8.26 10.99
C ARG A 69 14.80 9.15 9.79
N SER A 70 15.73 10.09 9.91
CA SER A 70 16.07 11.03 8.82
C SER A 70 16.67 10.36 7.58
N ASN A 71 17.22 9.15 7.73
CA ASN A 71 17.84 8.38 6.66
C ASN A 71 17.04 7.13 6.26
N ALA A 72 15.88 6.89 6.88
CA ALA A 72 15.13 5.66 6.70
C ALA A 72 14.66 5.42 5.25
N TRP A 73 14.50 6.46 4.44
CA TRP A 73 14.19 6.33 3.01
C TRP A 73 15.30 5.65 2.20
N GLN A 74 16.56 5.74 2.64
CA GLN A 74 17.70 5.18 1.89
C GLN A 74 17.67 3.65 1.81
N ARG A 75 16.95 2.98 2.73
CA ARG A 75 16.75 1.52 2.66
C ARG A 75 15.78 1.09 1.55
N GLN A 76 15.09 2.06 0.94
CA GLN A 76 14.09 1.82 -0.09
C GLN A 76 14.76 1.75 -1.47
N LEU A 77 15.17 0.54 -1.87
CA LEU A 77 15.90 0.28 -3.12
C LEU A 77 15.21 0.87 -4.37
N HIS A 78 13.88 0.79 -4.43
CA HIS A 78 13.08 1.25 -5.57
C HIS A 78 13.28 2.74 -5.90
N LEU A 79 13.64 3.58 -4.92
CA LEU A 79 13.93 4.99 -5.18
C LEU A 79 15.15 5.18 -6.11
N PHE A 80 16.06 4.22 -6.11
CA PHE A 80 17.32 4.25 -6.86
C PHE A 80 17.25 3.46 -8.17
N GLU A 81 16.49 2.37 -8.21
CA GLU A 81 16.46 1.47 -9.37
C GLU A 81 15.31 1.76 -10.33
N VAL A 82 14.09 1.98 -9.81
CA VAL A 82 12.87 2.10 -10.62
C VAL A 82 11.97 3.21 -10.06
N PRO A 83 12.23 4.48 -10.40
CA PRO A 83 11.48 5.60 -9.88
C PRO A 83 9.97 5.50 -10.15
N PHE A 84 9.16 5.94 -9.19
CA PHE A 84 7.70 5.93 -9.18
C PHE A 84 7.04 4.54 -9.22
N TYR A 85 7.82 3.46 -9.12
CA TYR A 85 7.26 2.10 -9.09
C TYR A 85 6.57 1.77 -7.76
N TYR A 86 6.98 2.40 -6.65
CA TYR A 86 6.56 1.92 -5.33
C TYR A 86 5.06 2.12 -5.04
N ILE A 87 4.41 3.12 -5.67
CA ILE A 87 2.97 3.33 -5.58
C ILE A 87 2.16 2.17 -6.17
N GLU A 88 2.73 1.42 -7.11
CA GLU A 88 2.08 0.27 -7.72
C GLU A 88 1.77 -0.83 -6.69
N TYR A 89 2.59 -0.98 -5.64
CA TYR A 89 2.29 -1.88 -4.53
C TYR A 89 1.00 -1.49 -3.81
N GLY A 90 0.72 -0.18 -3.66
CA GLY A 90 -0.51 0.30 -3.02
C GLY A 90 -1.72 0.02 -3.88
N ILE A 91 -1.62 0.29 -5.18
CA ILE A 91 -2.66 -0.01 -6.16
C ILE A 91 -2.95 -1.51 -6.16
N ALA A 92 -1.93 -2.35 -6.34
CA ALA A 92 -2.05 -3.81 -6.36
C ALA A 92 -2.63 -4.37 -5.06
N GLN A 93 -2.23 -3.84 -3.90
CA GLN A 93 -2.76 -4.27 -2.61
C GLN A 93 -4.26 -3.95 -2.47
N LEU A 94 -4.73 -2.79 -2.94
CA LEU A 94 -6.17 -2.47 -2.99
C LEU A 94 -6.92 -3.41 -3.94
N GLY A 95 -6.33 -3.73 -5.10
CA GLY A 95 -6.87 -4.73 -6.01
C GLY A 95 -7.01 -6.11 -5.36
N ALA A 96 -5.98 -6.56 -4.64
CA ALA A 96 -5.99 -7.84 -3.92
C ALA A 96 -7.06 -7.89 -2.83
N ILE A 97 -7.24 -6.81 -2.05
CA ILE A 97 -8.31 -6.72 -1.04
C ILE A 97 -9.69 -6.75 -1.73
N GLY A 98 -9.83 -6.05 -2.86
CA GLY A 98 -11.05 -6.09 -3.67
C GLY A 98 -11.39 -7.51 -4.14
N MET A 99 -10.41 -8.26 -4.66
CA MET A 99 -10.59 -9.65 -5.05
C MET A 99 -10.94 -10.54 -3.86
N TRP A 100 -10.29 -10.32 -2.70
CA TRP A 100 -10.59 -11.06 -1.49
C TRP A 100 -12.02 -10.83 -1.00
N LYS A 101 -12.48 -9.57 -1.02
CA LYS A 101 -13.87 -9.21 -0.74
C LYS A 101 -14.83 -9.91 -1.69
N GLN A 102 -14.56 -9.86 -3.00
CA GLN A 102 -15.35 -10.55 -4.01
C GLN A 102 -15.41 -12.07 -3.77
N TYR A 103 -14.29 -12.68 -3.37
CA TYR A 103 -14.21 -14.11 -3.05
C TYR A 103 -15.05 -14.48 -1.82
N LYS A 104 -15.11 -13.61 -0.80
CA LYS A 104 -15.98 -13.83 0.37
C LYS A 104 -17.46 -13.78 0.01
N ASP A 105 -17.83 -12.95 -0.96
CA ASP A 105 -19.22 -12.82 -1.42
C ASP A 105 -19.62 -13.97 -2.39
N ASN A 106 -18.77 -14.30 -3.36
CA ASN A 106 -18.99 -15.40 -4.31
C ASN A 106 -17.63 -15.98 -4.80
N PRO A 107 -17.19 -17.12 -4.23
CA PRO A 107 -15.89 -17.71 -4.54
C PRO A 107 -15.70 -18.05 -6.03
N GLN A 108 -16.69 -18.68 -6.67
CA GLN A 108 -16.56 -19.11 -8.06
C GLN A 108 -16.43 -17.90 -8.99
N LYS A 109 -17.31 -16.90 -8.84
CA LYS A 109 -17.25 -15.68 -9.64
C LYS A 109 -15.92 -14.94 -9.46
N ALA A 110 -15.38 -14.92 -8.25
CA ALA A 110 -14.10 -14.29 -7.99
C ALA A 110 -12.93 -14.98 -8.69
N LEU A 111 -12.92 -16.31 -8.70
CA LEU A 111 -11.92 -17.09 -9.43
C LEU A 111 -12.07 -16.93 -10.94
N ASP A 112 -13.29 -16.91 -11.47
CA ASP A 112 -13.56 -16.69 -12.89
C ASP A 112 -13.04 -15.31 -13.34
N ASN A 113 -13.34 -14.26 -12.58
CA ASN A 113 -12.85 -12.91 -12.82
C ASN A 113 -11.31 -12.82 -12.73
N TYR A 114 -10.70 -13.47 -11.72
CA TYR A 114 -9.25 -13.53 -11.56
C TYR A 114 -8.56 -14.15 -12.78
N CYS A 115 -9.03 -15.33 -13.21
CA CYS A 115 -8.52 -16.03 -14.38
C CYS A 115 -8.73 -15.22 -15.67
N ALA A 116 -9.88 -14.57 -15.82
CA ALA A 116 -10.15 -13.68 -16.95
C ALA A 116 -9.14 -12.53 -17.02
N ALA A 117 -8.90 -11.83 -15.90
CA ALA A 117 -7.92 -10.75 -15.85
C ALA A 117 -6.49 -11.23 -16.15
N LEU A 118 -6.07 -12.36 -15.57
CA LEU A 118 -4.74 -12.93 -15.82
C LEU A 118 -4.54 -13.33 -17.29
N SER A 119 -5.57 -13.87 -17.93
CA SER A 119 -5.50 -14.30 -19.34
C SER A 119 -5.20 -13.16 -20.32
N LEU A 120 -5.44 -11.91 -19.92
CA LEU A 120 -5.19 -10.72 -20.73
C LEU A 120 -3.72 -10.29 -20.70
N GLY A 121 -2.95 -10.71 -19.69
CA GLY A 121 -1.54 -10.33 -19.53
C GLY A 121 -1.30 -8.82 -19.68
N GLY A 122 -0.22 -8.44 -20.34
CA GLY A 122 0.12 -7.03 -20.63
C GLY A 122 -0.60 -6.41 -21.83
N THR A 123 -1.67 -7.03 -22.35
CA THR A 123 -2.36 -6.54 -23.57
C THR A 123 -3.41 -5.47 -23.29
N LYS A 124 -3.64 -5.15 -22.01
CA LYS A 124 -4.66 -4.23 -21.53
C LYS A 124 -4.08 -3.25 -20.52
N THR A 125 -4.69 -2.07 -20.45
CA THR A 125 -4.34 -1.07 -19.45
C THR A 125 -4.76 -1.50 -18.05
N LEU A 126 -4.15 -0.92 -17.02
CA LEU A 126 -4.46 -1.28 -15.63
C LEU A 126 -5.95 -1.11 -15.26
N PRO A 127 -6.66 -0.02 -15.66
CA PRO A 127 -8.09 0.09 -15.40
C PRO A 127 -8.93 -0.99 -16.11
N GLU A 128 -8.54 -1.40 -17.31
CA GLU A 128 -9.20 -2.49 -18.05
C GLU A 128 -8.98 -3.84 -17.36
N LEU A 129 -7.78 -4.09 -16.83
CA LEU A 129 -7.48 -5.28 -16.03
C LEU A 129 -8.30 -5.32 -14.73
N TYR A 130 -8.44 -4.19 -14.03
CA TYR A 130 -9.32 -4.08 -12.86
C TYR A 130 -10.76 -4.42 -13.21
N LYS A 131 -11.27 -3.84 -14.30
CA LYS A 131 -12.62 -4.12 -14.79
C LYS A 131 -12.80 -5.59 -15.14
N ALA A 132 -11.83 -6.22 -15.80
CA ALA A 132 -11.85 -7.65 -16.11
C ALA A 132 -11.85 -8.54 -14.85
N ALA A 133 -11.19 -8.08 -13.79
CA ALA A 133 -11.23 -8.70 -12.46
C ALA A 133 -12.55 -8.43 -11.69
N GLY A 134 -13.51 -7.73 -12.30
CA GLY A 134 -14.76 -7.35 -11.65
C GLY A 134 -14.56 -6.32 -10.53
N LEU A 135 -13.49 -5.53 -10.61
CA LEU A 135 -13.17 -4.44 -9.71
C LEU A 135 -13.34 -3.08 -10.42
N GLU A 136 -13.38 -2.03 -9.62
CA GLU A 136 -13.37 -0.65 -10.10
C GLU A 136 -11.98 -0.06 -9.87
N PHE A 137 -11.44 0.62 -10.88
CA PHE A 137 -10.20 1.39 -10.75
C PHE A 137 -10.52 2.74 -10.11
N ASP A 138 -10.90 2.70 -8.83
CA ASP A 138 -11.32 3.84 -8.03
C ASP A 138 -10.53 3.84 -6.71
N PHE A 139 -9.82 4.94 -6.46
CA PHE A 139 -9.04 5.17 -5.25
C PHE A 139 -9.57 6.36 -4.45
N SER A 140 -10.86 6.67 -4.62
CA SER A 140 -11.56 7.64 -3.79
C SER A 140 -11.44 7.27 -2.30
N PRO A 141 -11.41 8.25 -1.40
CA PRO A 141 -11.37 8.00 0.04
C PRO A 141 -12.50 7.07 0.50
N GLU A 142 -13.69 7.19 -0.10
CA GLU A 142 -14.85 6.35 0.18
C GLU A 142 -14.58 4.89 -0.18
N LYS A 143 -14.00 4.64 -1.37
CA LYS A 143 -13.69 3.28 -1.82
C LYS A 143 -12.63 2.63 -0.95
N ILE A 144 -11.55 3.35 -0.65
CA ILE A 144 -10.46 2.87 0.20
C ILE A 144 -10.99 2.57 1.61
N LYS A 145 -11.80 3.48 2.18
CA LYS A 145 -12.42 3.29 3.49
C LYS A 145 -13.24 2.00 3.54
N GLY A 146 -14.09 1.75 2.54
CA GLY A 146 -14.89 0.52 2.50
C GLY A 146 -14.04 -0.77 2.42
N LEU A 147 -12.90 -0.73 1.74
CA LEU A 147 -11.95 -1.85 1.73
C LEU A 147 -11.27 -2.02 3.10
N MET A 148 -10.88 -0.93 3.76
CA MET A 148 -10.26 -0.99 5.09
C MET A 148 -11.25 -1.49 6.16
N GLU A 149 -12.51 -1.05 6.11
CA GLU A 149 -13.58 -1.55 6.98
C GLU A 149 -13.82 -3.04 6.77
N PHE A 150 -13.75 -3.51 5.52
CA PHE A 150 -13.81 -4.94 5.21
C PHE A 150 -12.64 -5.71 5.84
N VAL A 151 -11.39 -5.25 5.71
CA VAL A 151 -10.23 -5.92 6.32
C VAL A 151 -10.37 -5.94 7.84
N LYS A 152 -10.75 -4.81 8.46
CA LYS A 152 -10.97 -4.71 9.91
C LYS A 152 -12.02 -5.70 10.39
N ALA A 153 -13.17 -5.77 9.73
CA ALA A 153 -14.21 -6.72 10.09
C ALA A 153 -13.74 -8.18 10.02
N ARG A 154 -12.81 -8.51 9.11
CA ARG A 154 -12.21 -9.85 9.03
C ARG A 154 -11.15 -10.11 10.10
N MET A 155 -10.50 -9.08 10.62
CA MET A 155 -9.60 -9.19 11.78
C MET A 155 -10.40 -9.49 13.05
N ASP A 156 -11.52 -8.80 13.24
CA ASP A 156 -12.38 -8.93 14.43
C ASP A 156 -13.13 -10.28 14.51
N GLU A 157 -13.20 -11.03 13.40
CA GLU A 157 -13.82 -12.36 13.32
C GLU A 157 -12.87 -13.53 13.67
N GLY A 158 -11.56 -13.27 13.75
CA GLY A 158 -10.51 -14.26 13.97
C GLY A 158 -10.20 -14.51 15.44
#